data_AF-A0A514WVR0-F1
#
_entry.id   AF-A0A514WVR0-F1
#
_cell.length_a   1.000
_cell.length_b   1.000
_cell.length_c   1.000
_cell.angle_alpha   90.00
_cell.angle_beta   90.00
_cell.angle_gamma   90.00
#
_symmetry.space_group_name_H-M   'P 1'
#
loop_
_entity.id
_entity.type
_entity.pdbx_description
1 polymer ?
#
loop_
_entity_poly.entity_id
_entity_poly.type
_entity_poly.pdbx_seq_one_letter_code
_entity_poly.pdbx_strand_id
1 'polypeptide(L)'
;MKAKMIILSVLMSSSAFAAVQGKVSMKIDSSSAQIIVKNISVKEGDRVALYEETCQGPKIELCRKTKVGTGVVSRVISQDASEIKVDGNVKLKEGLLIEKE
;
A
#
# COMPACT_ATOMS: atom_id res chain seq x y z
N MET A 1 13.67 33.17 -43.92
CA MET A 1 12.55 32.53 -43.21
C MET A 1 13.12 31.42 -42.34
N LYS A 2 13.04 31.53 -41.01
CA LYS A 2 13.57 30.51 -40.06
C LYS A 2 12.38 29.87 -39.36
N ALA A 3 12.12 28.60 -39.67
CA ALA A 3 11.03 27.83 -39.09
C ALA A 3 11.26 27.65 -37.58
N LYS A 4 10.34 28.16 -36.77
CA LYS A 4 10.36 28.05 -35.31
C LYS A 4 9.69 26.72 -34.96
N MET A 5 10.51 25.71 -34.69
CA MET A 5 10.07 24.36 -34.32
C MET A 5 9.47 24.42 -32.90
N ILE A 6 8.16 24.23 -32.78
CA ILE A 6 7.45 24.16 -31.50
C ILE A 6 7.59 22.73 -30.97
N ILE A 7 8.36 22.54 -29.91
CA ILE A 7 8.47 21.25 -29.20
C ILE A 7 7.33 21.18 -28.20
N LEU A 8 6.30 20.40 -28.51
CA LEU A 8 5.16 20.13 -27.64
C LEU A 8 5.49 18.91 -26.76
N SER A 9 5.91 19.16 -25.52
CA SER A 9 6.20 18.12 -24.52
C SER A 9 4.90 17.56 -23.94
N VAL A 10 4.52 16.35 -24.34
CA VAL A 10 3.40 15.60 -23.76
C VAL A 10 3.84 15.04 -22.42
N LEU A 11 3.34 15.61 -21.32
CA LEU A 11 3.46 15.06 -19.98
C LEU A 11 2.64 13.78 -19.90
N MET A 12 3.29 12.62 -20.00
CA MET A 12 2.66 11.35 -19.66
C MET A 12 2.53 11.26 -18.14
N SER A 13 1.36 11.62 -17.62
CA SER A 13 0.94 11.28 -16.27
C SER A 13 0.59 9.79 -16.22
N SER A 14 1.57 8.94 -15.95
CA SER A 14 1.32 7.53 -15.64
C SER A 14 0.66 7.45 -14.27
N SER A 15 -0.66 7.23 -14.24
CA SER A 15 -1.36 6.81 -13.03
C SER A 15 -0.88 5.40 -12.66
N ALA A 16 0.07 5.31 -11.73
CA ALA A 16 0.51 4.05 -11.17
C ALA A 16 -0.70 3.41 -10.47
N PHE A 17 -1.14 2.26 -10.96
CA PHE A 17 -2.17 1.47 -10.28
C PHE A 17 -1.56 0.96 -8.97
N ALA A 18 -2.05 1.45 -7.84
CA ALA A 18 -1.75 0.88 -6.53
C ALA A 18 -2.40 -0.51 -6.47
N ALA A 19 -1.65 -1.53 -6.88
CA ALA A 19 -2.03 -2.91 -6.64
C ALA A 19 -1.98 -3.20 -5.14
N VAL A 20 -2.68 -4.23 -4.67
CA VAL A 20 -2.43 -4.79 -3.33
C VAL A 20 -1.08 -5.45 -3.35
N GLN A 21 -0.21 -4.98 -2.46
CA GLN A 21 1.22 -5.26 -2.50
C GLN A 21 1.69 -6.00 -1.25
N GLY A 22 0.80 -6.22 -0.28
CA GLY A 22 1.09 -6.99 0.90
C GLY A 22 -0.12 -7.17 1.82
N LYS A 23 0.14 -7.75 2.99
CA LYS A 23 -0.83 -7.89 4.07
C LYS A 23 -0.16 -7.81 5.43
N VAL A 24 -0.92 -7.40 6.44
CA VAL A 24 -0.51 -7.55 7.84
C VAL A 24 -0.44 -9.03 8.18
N SER A 25 0.74 -9.50 8.55
CA SER A 25 0.97 -10.88 8.97
C SER A 25 0.73 -11.07 10.46
N MET A 26 1.09 -10.08 11.28
CA MET A 26 0.78 -10.12 12.71
C MET A 26 0.86 -8.73 13.33
N LYS A 27 0.08 -8.53 14.39
CA LYS A 27 0.19 -7.37 15.26
C LYS A 27 1.34 -7.58 16.24
N ILE A 28 2.24 -6.60 16.35
CA ILE A 28 3.33 -6.60 17.34
C ILE A 28 2.84 -5.92 18.61
N ASP A 29 2.27 -4.72 18.46
CA ASP A 29 1.68 -3.93 19.55
C ASP A 29 0.47 -3.10 19.05
N SER A 30 -0.04 -2.16 19.84
CA SER A 30 -1.20 -1.34 19.45
C SER A 30 -0.96 -0.40 18.26
N SER A 31 0.31 -0.07 17.99
CA SER A 31 0.76 0.87 16.96
C SER A 31 1.72 0.25 15.93
N SER A 32 2.14 -0.99 16.12
CA SER A 32 3.14 -1.65 15.26
C SER A 32 2.66 -3.02 14.78
N ALA A 33 2.98 -3.34 13.53
CA ALA A 33 2.63 -4.62 12.92
C ALA A 33 3.72 -5.10 11.96
N GLN A 34 3.84 -6.41 11.84
CA GLN A 34 4.63 -7.04 10.78
C GLN A 34 3.75 -7.18 9.53
N ILE A 35 4.28 -6.76 8.40
CA ILE A 35 3.68 -6.94 7.08
C ILE A 35 4.51 -7.91 6.25
N ILE A 36 3.83 -8.67 5.40
CA ILE A 36 4.44 -9.42 4.32
C ILE A 36 4.08 -8.73 3.02
N VAL A 37 5.09 -8.35 2.23
CA VAL A 37 4.92 -7.75 0.91
C VAL A 37 5.25 -8.76 -0.17
N LYS A 38 4.45 -8.77 -1.24
CA LYS A 38 4.69 -9.62 -2.42
C LYS A 38 4.70 -8.71 -3.62
N ASN A 39 5.79 -8.73 -4.37
CA ASN A 39 5.99 -7.99 -5.63
C ASN A 39 6.27 -6.49 -5.47
N ILE A 40 6.55 -6.00 -4.26
CA ILE A 40 7.13 -4.66 -4.07
C ILE A 40 8.31 -4.70 -3.12
N SER A 41 9.25 -3.79 -3.38
CA SER A 41 10.25 -3.44 -2.41
C SER A 41 9.76 -2.23 -1.60
N VAL A 42 9.74 -2.39 -0.28
CA VAL A 42 9.55 -1.31 0.67
C VAL A 42 10.87 -0.98 1.35
N LYS A 43 11.06 0.28 1.69
CA LYS A 43 12.20 0.75 2.48
C LYS A 43 11.71 1.50 3.70
N GLU A 44 12.58 1.66 4.69
CA GLU A 44 12.29 2.48 5.87
C GLU A 44 11.89 3.90 5.47
N GLY A 45 10.84 4.41 6.11
CA GLY A 45 10.25 5.71 5.81
C GLY A 45 9.20 5.70 4.69
N ASP A 46 9.02 4.60 3.95
CA ASP A 46 7.94 4.51 2.96
C ASP A 46 6.56 4.57 3.64
N ARG A 47 5.63 5.28 3.00
CA ARG A 47 4.24 5.38 3.44
C ARG A 47 3.42 4.22 2.89
N VAL A 48 2.51 3.72 3.73
CA VAL A 48 1.60 2.64 3.36
C VAL A 48 0.17 2.96 3.80
N ALA A 49 -0.77 2.51 2.98
CA ALA A 49 -2.20 2.51 3.29
C ALA A 49 -2.64 1.10 3.71
N LEU A 50 -3.49 1.03 4.73
CA LEU A 50 -4.08 -0.20 5.24
C LEU A 50 -5.54 -0.28 4.80
N TYR A 51 -5.96 -1.42 4.28
CA TYR A 51 -7.32 -1.66 3.83
C TYR A 51 -7.92 -2.91 4.46
N GLU A 52 -9.21 -2.83 4.80
CA GLU A 52 -10.03 -4.01 5.09
C GLU A 52 -10.75 -4.40 3.80
N GLU A 53 -10.68 -5.68 3.43
CA GLU A 53 -11.39 -6.24 2.29
C GLU A 53 -12.61 -7.01 2.80
N THR A 54 -13.78 -6.68 2.27
CA THR A 54 -15.03 -7.37 2.59
C THR A 54 -15.63 -7.88 1.29
N CYS A 55 -15.79 -9.20 1.19
CA CYS A 55 -16.42 -9.85 0.06
C CYS A 55 -17.85 -10.27 0.42
N GLN A 56 -18.80 -9.99 -0.47
CA GLN A 56 -20.19 -10.39 -0.31
C GLN A 56 -20.67 -11.14 -1.56
N GLY A 57 -21.43 -12.23 -1.35
CA GLY A 57 -22.13 -12.96 -2.40
C GLY A 57 -21.90 -14.48 -2.38
N PRO A 58 -22.92 -15.30 -2.66
CA PRO A 58 -22.81 -16.77 -2.60
C PRO A 58 -22.24 -17.42 -3.87
N LYS A 59 -22.10 -16.68 -4.99
CA LYS A 59 -21.62 -17.21 -6.30
C LYS A 59 -20.69 -16.26 -7.07
N ILE A 60 -20.86 -14.96 -6.91
CA ILE A 60 -19.95 -13.92 -7.40
C ILE A 60 -19.55 -13.12 -6.16
N GLU A 61 -18.30 -13.24 -5.74
CA GLU A 61 -17.77 -12.44 -4.64
C GLU A 61 -17.47 -11.04 -5.16
N LEU A 62 -18.29 -10.07 -4.74
CA LEU A 62 -17.96 -8.66 -4.90
C LEU A 62 -17.16 -8.23 -3.67
N CYS A 63 -15.84 -8.11 -3.85
CA CYS A 63 -14.94 -7.64 -2.81
C CYS A 63 -14.81 -6.11 -2.87
N ARG A 64 -15.03 -5.47 -1.72
CA ARG A 64 -14.81 -4.03 -1.54
C ARG A 64 -13.66 -3.82 -0.58
N LYS A 65 -12.71 -2.98 -0.99
CA LYS A 65 -11.65 -2.48 -0.13
C LYS A 65 -12.05 -1.17 0.52
N THR A 66 -11.83 -1.06 1.82
CA THR A 66 -12.09 0.15 2.61
C THR A 66 -10.79 0.57 3.29
N LYS A 67 -10.31 1.79 3.05
CA LYS A 67 -9.13 2.32 3.73
C LYS A 67 -9.45 2.48 5.21
N VAL A 68 -8.68 1.84 6.07
CA VAL A 68 -8.87 1.87 7.53
C VAL A 68 -7.77 2.62 8.26
N GLY A 69 -6.67 2.93 7.57
CA GLY A 69 -5.56 3.65 8.16
C GLY A 69 -4.39 3.88 7.22
N THR A 70 -3.37 4.51 7.76
CA THR A 70 -2.07 4.71 7.13
C THR A 70 -0.97 4.39 8.13
N GLY A 71 0.24 4.21 7.63
CA GLY A 71 1.42 4.03 8.45
C GLY A 71 2.71 4.29 7.68
N VAL A 72 3.81 4.05 8.35
CA VAL A 72 5.17 4.17 7.82
C VAL A 72 5.93 2.88 8.08
N VAL A 73 6.75 2.46 7.13
CA VAL A 73 7.69 1.35 7.31
C VAL A 73 8.74 1.80 8.31
N SER A 74 8.74 1.20 9.50
CA SER A 74 9.68 1.50 10.58
C SER A 74 10.99 0.74 10.42
N ARG A 75 10.92 -0.49 9.89
CA ARG A 75 12.09 -1.35 9.72
C ARG A 75 11.87 -2.40 8.62
N VAL A 76 12.91 -2.67 7.82
CA VAL A 76 12.92 -3.82 6.90
C VAL A 76 13.53 -5.03 7.62
N ILE A 77 12.80 -6.15 7.67
CA ILE A 77 13.22 -7.37 8.37
C ILE A 77 13.91 -8.33 7.38
N SER A 78 13.30 -8.51 6.21
CA SER A 78 13.82 -9.32 5.11
C SER A 78 13.30 -8.78 3.77
N GLN A 79 13.60 -9.46 2.67
CA GLN A 79 13.09 -9.09 1.34
C GLN A 79 11.56 -9.03 1.28
N ASP A 80 10.87 -9.91 2.02
CA ASP A 80 9.41 -10.06 1.97
C ASP A 80 8.72 -9.61 3.25
N ALA A 81 9.46 -9.25 4.31
CA ALA A 81 8.91 -8.91 5.61
C ALA A 81 9.42 -7.55 6.10
N SER A 82 8.52 -6.74 6.63
CA SER A 82 8.84 -5.43 7.21
C SER A 82 7.95 -5.14 8.41
N GLU A 83 8.42 -4.24 9.27
CA GLU A 83 7.64 -3.66 10.35
C GLU A 83 7.09 -2.31 9.90
N ILE A 84 5.83 -2.06 10.24
CA ILE A 84 5.20 -0.75 10.07
C ILE A 84 4.75 -0.20 11.42
N LYS A 85 4.76 1.13 11.51
CA LYS A 85 4.10 1.89 12.57
C LYS A 85 2.89 2.60 11.98
N VAL A 86 1.71 2.38 12.54
CA VAL A 86 0.46 2.99 12.07
C VAL A 86 0.23 4.37 12.69
N ASP A 87 -0.43 5.24 11.94
CA ASP A 87 -0.78 6.59 12.38
C ASP A 87 -2.04 6.55 13.25
N GLY A 88 -2.03 7.20 14.41
CA GLY A 88 -3.20 7.32 15.27
C GLY A 88 -3.74 5.97 15.78
N ASN A 89 -5.06 5.88 15.96
CA ASN A 89 -5.72 4.70 16.54
C ASN A 89 -6.29 3.78 15.46
N VAL A 90 -5.42 3.24 14.60
CA VAL A 90 -5.82 2.21 13.62
C VAL A 90 -6.00 0.87 14.33
N LYS A 91 -7.15 0.22 14.13
CA LYS A 91 -7.40 -1.14 14.63
C LYS A 91 -6.60 -2.15 13.82
N LEU A 92 -5.36 -2.40 14.22
CA LEU A 92 -4.52 -3.43 13.63
C LEU A 92 -5.15 -4.81 13.77
N LYS A 93 -5.32 -5.48 12.64
CA LYS A 93 -5.77 -6.87 12.51
C LYS A 93 -4.90 -7.60 11.50
N GLU A 94 -4.70 -8.89 11.72
CA GLU A 94 -4.11 -9.76 10.71
C GLU A 94 -4.98 -9.79 9.45
N GLY A 95 -4.34 -9.87 8.28
CA GLY A 95 -5.04 -9.94 6.99
C GLY A 95 -5.43 -8.59 6.38
N LEU A 96 -5.27 -7.47 7.09
CA LEU A 96 -5.42 -6.14 6.47
C LEU A 96 -4.48 -6.03 5.27
N LEU A 97 -5.00 -5.56 4.15
CA LEU A 97 -4.23 -5.39 2.92
C LEU A 97 -3.36 -4.15 3.00
N ILE A 98 -2.19 -4.23 2.38
CA ILE A 98 -1.20 -3.16 2.33
C ILE A 98 -1.01 -2.71 0.88
N GLU A 99 -1.05 -1.40 0.68
CA GLU A 99 -0.66 -0.75 -0.57
C GLU A 99 0.33 0.36 -0.24
N LYS A 100 1.40 0.47 -1.04
CA LYS A 100 2.35 1.59 -0.94
C LYS A 100 1.70 2.87 -1.48
N GLU A 101 1.86 3.98 -0.76
CA GLU A 101 1.44 5.31 -1.22
C GLU A 101 2.48 5.97 -2.15
#